data_AF-A0A950XLP9-F1
#
_entry.id   AF-A0A950XLP9-F1
#
_cell.length_a   1.000
_cell.length_b   1.000
_cell.length_c   1.000
_cell.angle_alpha   90.00
_cell.angle_beta   90.00
_cell.angle_gamma   90.00
#
_symmetry.space_group_name_H-M   'P 1'
#
loop_
_entity.id
_entity.type
_entity.pdbx_description
1 polymer ?
#
loop_
_entity_poly.entity_id
_entity_poly.type
_entity_poly.pdbx_seq_one_letter_code
_entity_poly.pdbx_strand_id
1 'polypeptide(L)'
;LFTAHTNADSASPGVSDALAETLGLTIDTVLEPATPHPDLDKWIIYVPPQDAEAVRAAVFAAGAGHIGDYSQCSWSVTGTGQFLPHDGASPSIGRIGTHQQVIEDRVEVVAPAAVRPRVLSAMRAAHPYEEPAFDIVELATPPAAVGLGRIGALPQPEPLRAFVARVGAALPATSWGVRACGDTDMPVSRVAVCGGAGDSLLDIVAATDVQAYVTADLRHHPADEHRRASDVALVDVAHWASEFPWCAQAADVLGSAFGAALSVRVSTVRTDPWNLETDSRRNRL
;
A
#
# COMPACT_ATOMS: atom_id res chain seq x y z
N LEU A 1 -24.87 -9.83 7.95
CA LEU A 1 -24.31 -8.59 7.37
C LEU A 1 -22.83 -8.83 7.20
N PHE A 2 -22.32 -8.75 5.97
CA PHE A 2 -20.89 -8.72 5.69
C PHE A 2 -20.52 -7.26 5.45
N THR A 3 -19.39 -6.82 5.99
CA THR A 3 -18.96 -5.42 5.88
C THR A 3 -17.60 -5.39 5.20
N ALA A 4 -17.55 -4.75 4.03
CA ALA A 4 -16.32 -4.24 3.46
C ALA A 4 -16.28 -2.74 3.76
N HIS A 5 -15.20 -2.28 4.38
CA HIS A 5 -15.02 -0.91 4.85
C HIS A 5 -13.65 -0.43 4.39
N THR A 6 -12.70 -0.24 5.30
CA THR A 6 -11.31 0.17 4.98
C THR A 6 -10.58 -0.77 4.03
N ASN A 7 -10.95 -2.06 4.04
CA ASN A 7 -10.42 -3.02 3.07
C ASN A 7 -10.91 -2.74 1.63
N ALA A 8 -12.12 -2.19 1.45
CA ALA A 8 -12.60 -1.73 0.15
C ALA A 8 -11.98 -0.38 -0.24
N ASP A 9 -11.70 0.50 0.72
CA ASP A 9 -11.02 1.77 0.47
C ASP A 9 -9.60 1.56 -0.07
N SER A 10 -8.93 0.52 0.45
CA SER A 10 -7.55 0.19 0.08
C SER A 10 -7.44 -0.74 -1.12
N ALA A 11 -8.52 -1.43 -1.52
CA ALA A 11 -8.49 -2.45 -2.57
C ALA A 11 -8.16 -1.85 -3.95
N SER A 12 -7.75 -2.72 -4.88
CA SER A 12 -7.59 -2.40 -6.31
C SER A 12 -8.28 -3.49 -7.13
N PRO A 13 -9.44 -3.21 -7.76
CA PRO A 13 -10.18 -1.95 -7.68
C PRO A 13 -10.89 -1.77 -6.31
N GLY A 14 -11.02 -0.53 -5.86
CA GLY A 14 -11.64 -0.13 -4.59
C GLY A 14 -12.34 1.23 -4.66
N VAL A 15 -12.74 1.77 -3.50
CA VAL A 15 -13.59 2.97 -3.43
C VAL A 15 -12.98 4.17 -4.16
N SER A 16 -11.67 4.38 -3.98
CA SER A 16 -10.96 5.49 -4.62
C SER A 16 -10.76 5.28 -6.13
N ASP A 17 -10.71 4.02 -6.61
CA ASP A 17 -10.71 3.72 -8.05
C ASP A 17 -12.06 4.09 -8.67
N ALA A 18 -13.16 3.67 -8.04
CA ALA A 18 -14.51 3.99 -8.51
C ALA A 18 -14.77 5.51 -8.54
N LEU A 19 -14.29 6.24 -7.53
CA LEU A 19 -14.35 7.70 -7.50
C LEU A 19 -13.52 8.32 -8.64
N ALA A 20 -12.28 7.87 -8.83
CA ALA A 20 -11.41 8.36 -9.90
C ALA A 20 -12.02 8.13 -11.29
N GLU A 21 -12.52 6.92 -11.56
CA GLU A 21 -13.20 6.55 -12.79
C GLU A 21 -14.44 7.43 -13.03
N THR A 22 -15.26 7.64 -11.99
CA THR A 22 -16.46 8.50 -12.06
C THR A 22 -16.11 9.94 -12.45
N LEU A 23 -14.97 10.44 -11.99
CA LEU A 23 -14.47 11.78 -12.31
C LEU A 23 -13.73 11.86 -13.66
N GLY A 24 -13.57 10.73 -14.36
CA GLY A 24 -12.87 10.65 -15.64
C GLY A 24 -11.36 10.77 -15.51
N LEU A 25 -10.79 10.37 -14.37
CA LEU A 25 -9.34 10.35 -14.15
C LEU A 25 -8.73 9.06 -14.70
N THR A 26 -7.57 9.17 -15.33
CA THR A 26 -6.69 8.02 -15.57
C THR A 26 -5.81 7.85 -14.35
N ILE A 27 -5.93 6.73 -13.64
CA ILE A 27 -5.21 6.47 -12.39
C ILE A 27 -3.74 6.17 -12.70
N ASP A 28 -2.83 6.88 -12.02
CA ASP A 28 -1.39 6.72 -12.16
C ASP A 28 -0.78 5.93 -11.00
N THR A 29 -1.21 6.23 -9.77
CA THR A 29 -0.66 5.63 -8.55
C THR A 29 -1.64 5.70 -7.38
N VAL A 30 -1.36 4.91 -6.35
CA VAL A 30 -1.99 5.02 -5.03
C VAL A 30 -1.45 6.27 -4.31
N LEU A 31 -2.32 7.03 -3.63
CA LEU A 31 -1.94 8.24 -2.91
C LEU A 31 -1.16 7.90 -1.62
N GLU A 32 -1.71 7.02 -0.80
CA GLU A 32 -1.05 6.45 0.38
C GLU A 32 -1.03 4.93 0.21
N PRO A 33 0.05 4.35 -0.35
CA PRO A 33 0.20 2.92 -0.48
C PRO A 33 0.03 2.23 0.87
N ALA A 34 -0.74 1.15 0.90
CA ALA A 34 -0.80 0.32 2.09
C ALA A 34 0.61 -0.21 2.35
N THR A 35 1.06 -0.12 3.61
CA THR A 35 2.31 -0.76 4.03
C THR A 35 2.18 -2.23 3.64
N PRO A 36 2.99 -2.74 2.70
CA PRO A 36 2.73 -4.08 2.22
C PRO A 36 3.15 -5.07 3.31
N HIS A 37 2.82 -6.33 3.09
CA HIS A 37 3.18 -7.53 3.86
C HIS A 37 4.43 -7.40 4.77
N PRO A 38 4.46 -8.13 5.92
CA PRO A 38 5.42 -7.90 7.01
C PRO A 38 6.84 -7.69 6.50
N ASP A 39 7.55 -6.71 7.08
CA ASP A 39 8.97 -6.43 6.80
C ASP A 39 9.71 -7.74 6.54
N LEU A 40 10.27 -7.91 5.34
CA LEU A 40 10.93 -9.16 4.97
C LEU A 40 12.43 -8.98 5.07
N ASP A 41 13.10 -10.01 5.57
CA ASP A 41 14.55 -10.12 5.53
C ASP A 41 14.99 -11.16 4.52
N LYS A 42 16.07 -10.85 3.83
CA LYS A 42 16.90 -11.83 3.17
C LYS A 42 18.02 -12.24 4.13
N TRP A 43 18.04 -13.51 4.48
CA TRP A 43 19.11 -14.13 5.25
C TRP A 43 20.12 -14.74 4.27
N ILE A 44 21.39 -14.42 4.44
CA ILE A 44 22.51 -14.95 3.67
C ILE A 44 23.40 -15.69 4.67
N ILE A 45 23.57 -17.00 4.50
CA ILE A 45 24.26 -17.87 5.45
C ILE A 45 25.39 -18.59 4.71
N TYR A 46 26.61 -18.54 5.25
CA TYR A 46 27.77 -19.23 4.67
C TYR A 46 28.06 -20.50 5.47
N VAL A 47 27.95 -21.65 4.81
CA VAL A 47 27.99 -22.97 5.46
C VAL A 47 28.75 -23.98 4.60
N PRO A 48 29.51 -24.93 5.17
CA PRO A 48 30.09 -26.02 4.39
C PRO A 48 29.04 -26.83 3.61
N PRO A 49 29.32 -27.29 2.37
CA PRO A 49 28.33 -27.97 1.54
C PRO A 49 27.69 -29.20 2.19
N GLN A 50 28.44 -29.97 2.99
CA GLN A 50 27.92 -31.15 3.66
C GLN A 50 26.90 -30.83 4.78
N ASP A 51 26.91 -29.61 5.30
CA ASP A 51 26.07 -29.16 6.42
C ASP A 51 24.91 -28.26 5.95
N ALA A 52 24.94 -27.82 4.68
CA ALA A 52 23.99 -26.86 4.12
C ALA A 52 22.52 -27.32 4.21
N GLU A 53 22.26 -28.62 4.06
CA GLU A 53 20.91 -29.17 4.12
C GLU A 53 20.31 -29.13 5.53
N ALA A 54 21.14 -29.42 6.54
CA ALA A 54 20.72 -29.34 7.94
C ALA A 54 20.35 -27.90 8.33
N VAL A 55 21.16 -26.94 7.88
CA VAL A 55 20.90 -25.50 8.11
C VAL A 55 19.62 -25.06 7.39
N ARG A 56 19.41 -25.44 6.11
CA ARG A 56 18.17 -25.15 5.38
C ARG A 56 16.93 -25.67 6.11
N ALA A 57 16.95 -26.95 6.50
CA ALA A 57 15.83 -27.55 7.22
C ALA A 57 15.51 -26.80 8.53
N ALA A 58 16.54 -26.40 9.28
CA ALA A 58 16.37 -25.67 10.54
C ALA A 58 15.74 -24.29 10.34
N VAL A 59 16.21 -23.50 9.37
CA VAL A 59 15.64 -22.17 9.11
C VAL A 59 14.23 -22.26 8.53
N PHE A 60 13.93 -23.28 7.72
CA PHE A 60 12.56 -23.52 7.24
C PHE A 60 11.59 -23.86 8.37
N ALA A 61 11.99 -24.74 9.29
CA ALA A 61 11.20 -25.04 10.49
C ALA A 61 11.00 -23.81 11.40
N ALA A 62 11.92 -22.85 11.36
CA ALA A 62 11.82 -21.59 12.08
C ALA A 62 10.92 -20.54 11.39
N GLY A 63 10.46 -20.79 10.16
CA GLY A 63 9.54 -19.90 9.42
C GLY A 63 10.17 -19.14 8.25
N ALA A 64 11.42 -19.43 7.90
CA ALA A 64 12.03 -18.93 6.67
C ALA A 64 11.57 -19.73 5.43
N GLY A 65 11.73 -19.14 4.25
CA GLY A 65 11.48 -19.81 2.97
C GLY A 65 10.01 -19.99 2.61
N HIS A 66 9.09 -19.21 3.20
CA HIS A 66 7.68 -19.19 2.80
C HIS A 66 7.38 -17.95 1.95
N ILE A 67 7.02 -18.15 0.68
CA ILE A 67 6.76 -17.07 -0.28
C ILE A 67 5.47 -17.41 -1.04
N GLY A 68 4.40 -16.64 -0.81
CA GLY A 68 3.08 -16.94 -1.38
C GLY A 68 2.62 -18.35 -0.99
N ASP A 69 2.24 -19.16 -1.98
CA ASP A 69 1.82 -20.56 -1.78
C ASP A 69 2.99 -21.56 -1.76
N TYR A 70 4.24 -21.08 -1.75
CA TYR A 70 5.44 -21.90 -1.77
C TYR A 70 6.13 -21.92 -0.40
N SER A 71 6.66 -23.07 -0.02
CA SER A 71 7.44 -23.26 1.21
C SER A 71 8.82 -23.83 0.89
N GLN A 72 9.74 -23.75 1.86
CA GLN A 72 11.12 -24.24 1.74
C GLN A 72 11.90 -23.60 0.57
N CYS A 73 11.58 -22.34 0.25
CA CYS A 73 12.25 -21.57 -0.78
C CYS A 73 13.65 -21.13 -0.31
N SER A 74 14.68 -21.55 -1.05
CA SER A 74 16.05 -21.07 -0.87
C SER A 74 16.77 -20.99 -2.21
N TRP A 75 17.82 -20.19 -2.26
CA TRP A 75 18.78 -20.16 -3.36
C TRP A 75 20.17 -20.44 -2.80
N SER A 76 21.08 -21.03 -3.57
CA SER A 76 22.44 -21.30 -3.10
C SER A 76 23.47 -21.18 -4.21
N VAL A 77 24.69 -20.77 -3.84
CA VAL A 77 25.87 -20.78 -4.70
C VAL A 77 27.10 -21.18 -3.90
N THR A 78 27.96 -22.00 -4.49
CA THR A 78 29.22 -22.42 -3.87
C THR A 78 30.34 -21.42 -4.17
N GLY A 79 31.11 -21.07 -3.16
CA GLY A 79 32.26 -20.18 -3.25
C GLY A 79 33.38 -20.58 -2.28
N THR A 80 34.35 -19.69 -2.11
CA THR A 80 35.48 -19.88 -1.20
C THR A 80 35.39 -18.89 -0.04
N GLY A 81 35.26 -19.40 1.18
CA GLY A 81 35.41 -18.66 2.42
C GLY A 81 36.87 -18.60 2.87
N GLN A 82 37.26 -17.55 3.59
CA GLN A 82 38.60 -17.41 4.17
C GLN A 82 38.54 -16.82 5.56
N PHE A 83 39.29 -17.40 6.50
CA PHE A 83 39.41 -16.88 7.86
C PHE A 83 40.78 -17.19 8.47
N LEU A 84 41.10 -16.49 9.57
CA LEU A 84 42.31 -16.68 10.38
C LEU A 84 41.88 -16.84 11.85
N PRO A 85 41.88 -18.07 12.41
CA PRO A 85 41.54 -18.26 13.81
C PRO A 85 42.64 -17.73 14.74
N HIS A 86 42.26 -17.04 15.80
CA HIS A 86 43.15 -16.47 16.83
C HIS A 86 43.09 -17.28 18.14
N ASP A 87 43.91 -16.91 19.12
CA ASP A 87 44.15 -17.68 20.37
C ASP A 87 42.90 -17.94 21.25
N GLY A 88 41.74 -17.36 20.93
CA GLY A 88 40.47 -17.61 21.61
C GLY A 88 39.44 -18.42 20.80
N ALA A 89 39.76 -18.83 19.56
CA ALA A 89 38.84 -19.56 18.71
C ALA A 89 38.91 -21.08 18.96
N SER A 90 37.76 -21.76 18.87
CA SER A 90 37.69 -23.22 18.77
C SER A 90 37.24 -23.63 17.36
N PRO A 91 38.08 -23.42 16.32
CA PRO A 91 37.65 -23.61 14.94
C PRO A 91 37.30 -25.08 14.69
N SER A 92 36.14 -25.34 14.11
CA SER A 92 35.79 -26.68 13.62
C SER A 92 36.63 -27.10 12.41
N ILE A 93 37.19 -26.12 11.68
CA ILE A 93 38.08 -26.34 10.53
C ILE A 93 39.35 -25.50 10.68
N GLY A 94 40.52 -26.14 10.57
CA GLY A 94 41.82 -25.47 10.50
C GLY A 94 42.58 -25.38 11.83
N ARG A 95 43.58 -24.49 11.88
CA ARG A 95 44.48 -24.31 13.05
C ARG A 95 44.69 -22.84 13.38
N ILE A 96 44.73 -22.54 14.68
CA ILE A 96 45.04 -21.21 15.22
C ILE A 96 46.33 -20.65 14.58
N GLY A 97 46.29 -19.38 14.19
CA GLY A 97 47.42 -18.64 13.61
C GLY A 97 47.73 -18.97 12.14
N THR A 98 46.91 -19.79 11.47
CA THR A 98 47.10 -20.14 10.06
C THR A 98 45.86 -19.79 9.23
N HIS A 99 46.05 -19.09 8.11
CA HIS A 99 44.95 -18.83 7.17
C HIS A 99 44.31 -20.12 6.68
N GLN A 100 42.98 -20.15 6.71
CA GLN A 100 42.17 -21.24 6.18
C GLN A 100 41.38 -20.73 4.99
N GLN A 101 41.33 -21.55 3.94
CA GLN A 101 40.40 -21.38 2.83
C GLN A 101 39.55 -22.63 2.72
N VAL A 102 38.24 -22.44 2.64
CA VAL A 102 37.27 -23.53 2.64
C VAL A 102 36.24 -23.31 1.54
N ILE A 103 35.71 -24.41 1.01
CA ILE A 103 34.56 -24.35 0.11
C ILE A 103 33.31 -24.21 0.97
N GLU A 104 32.48 -23.22 0.66
CA GLU A 104 31.24 -22.92 1.38
C GLU A 104 30.10 -22.66 0.40
N ASP A 105 28.91 -23.06 0.78
CA ASP A 105 27.68 -22.63 0.14
C ASP A 105 27.19 -21.33 0.81
N ARG A 106 26.95 -20.32 -0.01
CA ARG A 106 26.14 -19.16 0.33
C ARG A 106 24.68 -19.53 0.12
N VAL A 107 23.99 -19.85 1.22
CA VAL A 107 22.56 -20.17 1.25
C VAL A 107 21.76 -18.91 1.52
N GLU A 108 20.75 -18.65 0.70
CA GLU A 108 19.89 -17.49 0.85
C GLU A 108 18.42 -17.87 1.04
N VAL A 109 17.77 -17.33 2.07
CA VAL A 109 16.34 -17.53 2.35
C VAL A 109 15.66 -16.20 2.68
N VAL A 110 14.34 -16.13 2.49
CA VAL A 110 13.54 -14.96 2.88
C VAL A 110 12.68 -15.32 4.09
N ALA A 111 12.56 -14.42 5.06
CA ALA A 111 11.72 -14.63 6.24
C ALA A 111 11.08 -13.30 6.71
N PRO A 112 9.90 -13.34 7.33
CA PRO A 112 9.38 -12.17 8.03
C PRO A 112 10.31 -11.69 9.16
N ALA A 113 10.50 -10.38 9.30
CA ALA A 113 11.32 -9.76 10.33
C ALA A 113 10.87 -10.15 11.75
N ALA A 114 9.56 -10.38 11.93
CA ALA A 114 9.00 -10.84 13.19
C ALA A 114 9.55 -12.19 13.67
N VAL A 115 10.05 -13.04 12.77
CA VAL A 115 10.65 -14.35 13.12
C VAL A 115 12.18 -14.30 13.22
N ARG A 116 12.82 -13.12 13.11
CA ARG A 116 14.28 -12.94 13.23
C ARG A 116 14.90 -13.72 14.40
N PRO A 117 14.40 -13.61 15.65
CA PRO A 117 15.02 -14.30 16.79
C PRO A 117 14.96 -15.84 16.65
N ARG A 118 13.88 -16.36 16.05
CA ARG A 118 13.69 -17.79 15.84
C ARG A 118 14.59 -18.33 14.75
N VAL A 119 14.68 -17.62 13.62
CA VAL A 119 15.56 -17.99 12.50
C VAL A 119 17.02 -17.94 12.93
N LEU A 120 17.44 -16.89 13.65
CA LEU A 120 18.79 -16.76 14.19
C LEU A 120 19.17 -17.94 15.10
N SER A 121 18.30 -18.26 16.05
CA SER A 121 18.52 -19.35 17.00
C SER A 121 18.61 -20.71 16.29
N ALA A 122 17.70 -20.99 15.36
CA ALA A 122 17.67 -22.23 14.60
C ALA A 122 18.90 -22.40 13.70
N MET A 123 19.30 -21.33 12.99
CA MET A 123 20.50 -21.33 12.17
C MET A 123 21.74 -21.61 13.03
N ARG A 124 21.94 -20.87 14.14
CA ARG A 124 23.11 -21.08 15.02
C ARG A 124 23.16 -22.48 15.61
N ALA A 125 22.03 -23.03 16.01
CA ALA A 125 21.97 -24.37 16.59
C ALA A 125 22.28 -25.49 15.57
N ALA A 126 21.95 -25.29 14.30
CA ALA A 126 22.20 -26.26 13.23
C ALA A 126 23.56 -26.07 12.54
N HIS A 127 24.21 -24.92 12.71
CA HIS A 127 25.46 -24.60 12.01
C HIS A 127 26.65 -25.34 12.64
N PRO A 128 27.61 -25.86 11.83
CA PRO A 128 28.80 -26.56 12.35
C PRO A 128 29.86 -25.64 12.97
N TYR A 129 29.66 -24.31 12.92
CA TYR A 129 30.63 -23.33 13.42
C TYR A 129 30.13 -22.74 14.72
N GLU A 130 31.06 -22.46 15.65
CA GLU A 130 30.77 -21.77 16.90
C GLU A 130 30.21 -20.36 16.64
N GLU A 131 30.82 -19.63 15.70
CA GLU A 131 30.40 -18.31 15.25
C GLU A 131 30.16 -18.34 13.73
N PRO A 132 28.93 -18.65 13.27
CA PRO A 132 28.57 -18.64 11.86
C PRO A 132 28.61 -17.23 11.25
N ALA A 133 29.15 -17.10 10.04
CA ALA A 133 29.01 -15.88 9.26
C ALA A 133 27.64 -15.85 8.56
N PHE A 134 26.90 -14.75 8.73
CA PHE A 134 25.63 -14.53 8.05
C PHE A 134 25.32 -13.03 7.95
N ASP A 135 24.49 -12.67 6.97
CA ASP A 135 23.97 -11.32 6.79
C ASP A 135 22.44 -11.34 6.87
N ILE A 136 21.85 -10.27 7.41
CA ILE A 136 20.42 -9.98 7.34
C ILE A 136 20.27 -8.69 6.53
N VAL A 137 19.63 -8.79 5.37
CA VAL A 137 19.37 -7.65 4.49
C VAL A 137 17.88 -7.37 4.50
N GLU A 138 17.48 -6.19 4.98
CA GLU A 138 16.09 -5.74 4.91
C GLU A 138 15.69 -5.55 3.45
N LEU A 139 14.59 -6.19 3.06
CA LEU A 139 14.06 -6.10 1.70
C LEU A 139 13.11 -4.91 1.62
N ALA A 140 13.40 -4.01 0.68
CA ALA A 140 12.48 -2.94 0.35
C ALA A 140 11.20 -3.54 -0.25
N THR A 141 10.06 -3.10 0.26
CA THR A 141 8.77 -3.55 -0.23
C THR A 141 8.45 -2.80 -1.53
N PRO A 142 8.11 -3.50 -2.63
CA PRO A 142 7.75 -2.84 -3.87
C PRO A 142 6.47 -2.00 -3.68
N PRO A 143 6.26 -0.95 -4.49
CA PRO A 143 5.03 -0.15 -4.43
C PRO A 143 3.79 -1.03 -4.50
N ALA A 144 2.91 -0.92 -3.51
CA ALA A 144 1.65 -1.64 -3.51
C ALA A 144 0.67 -1.00 -4.49
N ALA A 145 -0.04 -1.83 -5.26
CA ALA A 145 -1.20 -1.40 -6.04
C ALA A 145 -2.43 -1.12 -5.16
N VAL A 146 -2.33 -1.34 -3.86
CA VAL A 146 -3.38 -1.18 -2.84
C VAL A 146 -2.98 -0.11 -1.83
N GLY A 147 -3.96 0.56 -1.25
CA GLY A 147 -3.80 1.65 -0.28
C GLY A 147 -4.86 2.73 -0.44
N LEU A 148 -4.82 3.74 0.42
CA LEU A 148 -5.82 4.80 0.47
C LEU A 148 -5.59 5.82 -0.64
N GLY A 149 -6.70 6.27 -1.23
CA GLY A 149 -6.71 7.30 -2.27
C GLY A 149 -6.05 6.90 -3.58
N ARG A 150 -6.28 7.70 -4.62
CA ARG A 150 -5.64 7.59 -5.93
C ARG A 150 -5.14 8.95 -6.39
N ILE A 151 -4.05 8.95 -7.13
CA ILE A 151 -3.64 10.09 -7.95
C ILE A 151 -3.88 9.71 -9.41
N GLY A 152 -4.53 10.60 -10.14
CA GLY A 152 -4.77 10.43 -11.56
C GLY A 152 -4.71 11.72 -12.35
N ALA A 153 -4.58 11.57 -13.66
CA ALA A 153 -4.56 12.66 -14.61
C ALA A 153 -5.90 12.84 -15.32
N LEU A 154 -6.28 14.10 -15.52
CA LEU A 154 -7.36 14.49 -16.42
C LEU A 154 -6.93 14.34 -17.88
N PRO A 155 -7.85 14.02 -18.81
CA PRO A 155 -7.53 13.92 -20.23
C PRO A 155 -6.97 15.21 -20.84
N GLN A 156 -7.42 16.36 -20.33
CA GLN A 156 -6.94 17.70 -20.69
C GLN A 156 -7.00 18.60 -19.44
N PRO A 157 -6.02 19.52 -19.25
CA PRO A 157 -6.08 20.50 -18.18
C PRO A 157 -7.32 21.40 -18.30
N GLU A 158 -7.94 21.74 -17.17
CA GLU A 158 -9.08 22.66 -17.12
C GLU A 158 -9.02 23.56 -15.87
N PRO A 159 -9.65 24.75 -15.85
CA PRO A 159 -9.62 25.59 -14.66
C PRO A 159 -10.36 24.94 -13.48
N LEU A 160 -9.91 25.18 -12.24
CA LEU A 160 -10.51 24.60 -11.02
C LEU A 160 -12.04 24.73 -10.98
N ARG A 161 -12.60 25.87 -11.37
CA ARG A 161 -14.06 26.06 -11.43
C ARG A 161 -14.79 25.04 -12.33
N ALA A 162 -14.17 24.65 -13.44
CA ALA A 162 -14.74 23.71 -14.39
C ALA A 162 -14.62 22.29 -13.84
N PHE A 163 -13.49 21.98 -13.19
CA PHE A 163 -13.30 20.72 -12.50
C PHE A 163 -14.32 20.52 -11.37
N VAL A 164 -14.55 21.53 -10.53
CA VAL A 164 -15.56 21.49 -9.46
C VAL A 164 -16.97 21.28 -10.02
N ALA A 165 -17.31 21.94 -11.14
CA ALA A 165 -18.59 21.72 -11.82
C ALA A 165 -18.71 20.30 -12.37
N ARG A 166 -17.63 19.73 -12.90
CA ARG A 166 -17.57 18.33 -13.34
C ARG A 166 -17.79 17.36 -12.19
N VAL A 167 -17.11 17.56 -11.06
CA VAL A 167 -17.31 16.75 -9.85
C VAL A 167 -18.77 16.74 -9.42
N GLY A 168 -19.41 17.92 -9.40
CA GLY A 168 -20.83 18.04 -9.05
C GLY A 168 -21.80 17.42 -10.06
N ALA A 169 -21.42 17.32 -11.33
CA ALA A 169 -22.23 16.67 -12.37
C ALA A 169 -22.03 15.15 -12.41
N ALA A 170 -20.85 14.66 -12.03
CA ALA A 170 -20.48 13.26 -12.08
C ALA A 170 -20.97 12.46 -10.85
N LEU A 171 -21.01 13.09 -9.68
CA LEU A 171 -21.41 12.44 -8.43
C LEU A 171 -22.93 12.50 -8.19
N PRO A 172 -23.49 11.55 -7.41
CA PRO A 172 -24.88 11.59 -7.01
C PRO A 172 -25.27 12.92 -6.33
N ALA A 173 -26.44 13.45 -6.68
CA ALA A 173 -26.92 14.71 -6.12
C ALA A 173 -27.22 14.60 -4.61
N THR A 174 -26.67 15.53 -3.84
CA THR A 174 -26.84 15.65 -2.38
C THR A 174 -27.18 17.09 -1.99
N SER A 175 -27.74 17.26 -0.79
CA SER A 175 -28.02 18.59 -0.26
C SER A 175 -26.77 19.36 0.16
N TRP A 176 -25.65 18.66 0.31
CA TRP A 176 -24.32 19.24 0.53
C TRP A 176 -23.76 19.93 -0.72
N GLY A 177 -24.07 19.38 -1.91
CA GLY A 177 -23.44 19.78 -3.16
C GLY A 177 -21.93 19.53 -3.16
N VAL A 178 -21.20 20.41 -3.86
CA VAL A 178 -19.72 20.40 -3.91
C VAL A 178 -19.22 21.74 -3.41
N ARG A 179 -18.31 21.71 -2.44
CA ARG A 179 -17.62 22.89 -1.89
C ARG A 179 -16.16 22.80 -2.32
N ALA A 180 -15.52 23.93 -2.59
CA ALA A 180 -14.11 23.93 -2.96
C ALA A 180 -13.39 25.18 -2.48
N CYS A 181 -12.07 25.09 -2.30
CA CYS A 181 -11.20 26.23 -2.02
C CYS A 181 -9.90 26.13 -2.84
N GLY A 182 -9.40 27.28 -3.29
CA GLY A 182 -8.27 27.39 -4.20
C GLY A 182 -8.49 28.53 -5.21
N ASP A 183 -7.49 28.78 -6.06
CA ASP A 183 -7.63 29.71 -7.19
C ASP A 183 -8.56 29.11 -8.26
N THR A 184 -9.65 29.81 -8.55
CA THR A 184 -10.70 29.35 -9.48
C THR A 184 -10.23 29.21 -10.92
N ASP A 185 -9.16 29.91 -11.31
CA ASP A 185 -8.57 29.91 -12.64
C ASP A 185 -7.34 29.00 -12.77
N MET A 186 -6.85 28.45 -11.66
CA MET A 186 -5.70 27.53 -11.67
C MET A 186 -5.98 26.32 -12.57
N PRO A 187 -5.06 25.95 -13.47
CA PRO A 187 -5.19 24.76 -14.29
C PRO A 187 -5.06 23.50 -13.44
N VAL A 188 -6.07 22.64 -13.46
CA VAL A 188 -6.09 21.32 -12.84
C VAL A 188 -5.83 20.28 -13.93
N SER A 189 -4.81 19.45 -13.73
CA SER A 189 -4.46 18.35 -14.63
C SER A 189 -4.21 17.05 -13.90
N ARG A 190 -3.69 17.12 -12.66
CA ARG A 190 -3.45 16.00 -11.75
C ARG A 190 -4.29 16.18 -10.51
N VAL A 191 -4.96 15.12 -10.09
CA VAL A 191 -5.94 15.15 -9.01
C VAL A 191 -5.69 13.97 -8.09
N ALA A 192 -5.63 14.24 -6.79
CA ALA A 192 -5.76 13.23 -5.76
C ALA A 192 -7.25 13.03 -5.44
N VAL A 193 -7.67 11.79 -5.18
CA VAL A 193 -9.02 11.48 -4.71
C VAL A 193 -8.96 10.50 -3.53
N CYS A 194 -9.85 10.67 -2.55
CA CYS A 194 -10.09 9.71 -1.48
C CYS A 194 -11.59 9.69 -1.20
N GLY A 195 -12.22 8.52 -1.28
CA GLY A 195 -13.60 8.37 -0.80
C GLY A 195 -13.68 8.57 0.70
N GLY A 196 -14.80 9.09 1.19
CA GLY A 196 -15.05 9.29 2.61
C GLY A 196 -14.19 10.39 3.23
N ALA A 197 -13.88 10.23 4.52
CA ALA A 197 -13.20 11.24 5.32
C ALA A 197 -11.67 11.20 5.14
N GLY A 198 -11.15 11.97 4.19
CA GLY A 198 -9.74 12.00 3.81
C GLY A 198 -8.89 13.11 4.44
N ASP A 199 -9.32 13.71 5.55
CA ASP A 199 -8.63 14.79 6.27
C ASP A 199 -7.22 14.38 6.75
N SER A 200 -7.01 13.10 7.06
CA SER A 200 -5.72 12.55 7.47
C SER A 200 -4.66 12.52 6.37
N LEU A 201 -5.07 12.68 5.09
CA LEU A 201 -4.17 12.60 3.94
C LEU A 201 -3.66 13.98 3.48
N LEU A 202 -4.07 15.07 4.14
CA LEU A 202 -3.73 16.43 3.71
C LEU A 202 -2.22 16.69 3.64
N ASP A 203 -1.44 16.16 4.58
CA ASP A 203 0.03 16.28 4.58
C ASP A 203 0.66 15.49 3.43
N ILE A 204 0.15 14.28 3.16
CA ILE A 204 0.60 13.43 2.05
C ILE A 204 0.31 14.16 0.73
N VAL A 205 -0.93 14.62 0.53
CA VAL A 205 -1.36 15.35 -0.66
C VAL A 205 -0.51 16.60 -0.90
N ALA A 206 -0.21 17.36 0.15
CA ALA A 206 0.63 18.56 0.05
C ALA A 206 2.07 18.27 -0.42
N ALA A 207 2.56 17.05 -0.22
CA ALA A 207 3.87 16.60 -0.68
C ALA A 207 3.87 16.01 -2.11
N THR A 208 2.71 15.96 -2.77
CA THR A 208 2.58 15.46 -4.15
C THR A 208 2.59 16.59 -5.18
N ASP A 209 2.51 16.22 -6.46
CA ASP A 209 2.43 17.15 -7.60
C ASP A 209 1.00 17.42 -8.09
N VAL A 210 -0.02 17.06 -7.31
CA VAL A 210 -1.43 17.26 -7.69
C VAL A 210 -1.83 18.74 -7.59
N GLN A 211 -2.86 19.14 -8.33
CA GLN A 211 -3.41 20.50 -8.25
C GLN A 211 -4.71 20.54 -7.45
N ALA A 212 -5.44 19.43 -7.36
CA ALA A 212 -6.68 19.35 -6.59
C ALA A 212 -6.76 18.03 -5.81
N TYR A 213 -7.45 18.08 -4.67
CA TYR A 213 -7.78 16.92 -3.86
C TYR A 213 -9.28 16.82 -3.64
N VAL A 214 -9.89 15.72 -4.08
CA VAL A 214 -11.32 15.43 -3.90
C VAL A 214 -11.51 14.44 -2.75
N THR A 215 -12.24 14.86 -1.72
CA THR A 215 -12.56 14.03 -0.55
C THR A 215 -13.88 14.50 0.08
N ALA A 216 -14.30 13.88 1.17
CA ALA A 216 -15.38 14.37 2.02
C ALA A 216 -14.90 14.68 3.45
N ASP A 217 -15.83 15.23 4.25
CA ASP A 217 -15.72 15.48 5.69
C ASP A 217 -14.51 16.32 6.11
N LEU A 218 -14.09 17.25 5.24
CA LEU A 218 -13.02 18.18 5.57
C LEU A 218 -13.44 19.11 6.70
N ARG A 219 -12.63 19.13 7.76
CA ARG A 219 -12.83 20.00 8.92
C ARG A 219 -12.23 21.37 8.65
N HIS A 220 -12.83 22.40 9.26
CA HIS A 220 -12.47 23.80 8.99
C HIS A 220 -10.97 24.10 9.25
N HIS A 221 -10.45 23.75 10.42
CA HIS A 221 -9.07 24.10 10.77
C HIS A 221 -8.01 23.36 9.94
N PRO A 222 -8.09 22.03 9.74
CA PRO A 222 -7.17 21.33 8.85
C PRO A 222 -7.22 21.85 7.40
N ALA A 223 -8.41 22.14 6.87
CA ALA A 223 -8.54 22.70 5.52
C ALA A 223 -7.93 24.12 5.41
N ASP A 224 -8.13 24.99 6.41
CA ASP A 224 -7.52 26.33 6.46
C ASP A 224 -5.99 26.24 6.56
N GLU A 225 -5.48 25.37 7.41
CA GLU A 225 -4.04 25.16 7.59
C GLU A 225 -3.39 24.64 6.30
N HIS A 226 -4.00 23.62 5.67
CA HIS A 226 -3.54 23.10 4.39
C HIS A 226 -3.48 24.20 3.32
N ARG A 227 -4.52 25.03 3.20
CA ARG A 227 -4.56 26.13 2.20
C ARG A 227 -3.54 27.23 2.43
N ARG A 228 -2.98 27.36 3.64
CA ARG A 228 -1.88 28.29 3.94
C ARG A 228 -0.51 27.69 3.67
N ALA A 229 -0.39 26.37 3.77
CA ALA A 229 0.87 25.64 3.60
C ALA A 229 1.07 25.11 2.17
N SER A 230 0.00 24.94 1.41
CA SER A 230 -0.02 24.27 0.11
C SER A 230 -0.90 25.03 -0.89
N ASP A 231 -0.54 24.97 -2.17
CA ASP A 231 -1.35 25.48 -3.29
C ASP A 231 -2.37 24.46 -3.83
N VAL A 232 -2.37 23.24 -3.31
CA VAL A 232 -3.36 22.22 -3.69
C VAL A 232 -4.76 22.70 -3.32
N ALA A 233 -5.67 22.70 -4.31
CA ALA A 233 -7.07 23.03 -4.10
C ALA A 233 -7.79 21.87 -3.39
N LEU A 234 -8.71 22.19 -2.49
CA LEU A 234 -9.55 21.17 -1.85
C LEU A 234 -10.93 21.19 -2.49
N VAL A 235 -11.48 20.02 -2.78
CA VAL A 235 -12.84 19.80 -3.28
C VAL A 235 -13.53 18.85 -2.32
N ASP A 236 -14.46 19.39 -1.55
CA ASP A 236 -15.20 18.69 -0.51
C ASP A 236 -16.61 18.34 -1.00
N VAL A 237 -16.89 17.03 -1.06
CA VAL A 237 -18.16 16.46 -1.50
C VAL A 237 -18.87 15.77 -0.33
N ALA A 238 -20.13 15.38 -0.51
CA ALA A 238 -20.79 14.55 0.50
C ALA A 238 -20.11 13.19 0.62
N HIS A 239 -19.86 12.73 1.85
CA HIS A 239 -19.24 11.43 2.15
C HIS A 239 -19.90 10.29 1.37
N TRP A 240 -21.22 10.15 1.50
CA TRP A 240 -21.98 9.15 0.77
C TRP A 240 -21.79 9.24 -0.76
N ALA A 241 -21.77 10.45 -1.32
CA ALA A 241 -21.63 10.64 -2.77
C ALA A 241 -20.24 10.24 -3.28
N SER A 242 -19.19 10.44 -2.47
CA SER A 242 -17.83 10.02 -2.81
C SER A 242 -17.64 8.49 -2.81
N GLU A 243 -18.37 7.77 -1.96
CA GLU A 243 -18.21 6.33 -1.79
C GLU A 243 -19.22 5.51 -2.61
N PHE A 244 -20.42 6.06 -2.86
CA PHE A 244 -21.49 5.36 -3.56
C PHE A 244 -21.11 4.76 -4.93
N PRO A 245 -20.26 5.40 -5.77
CA PRO A 245 -19.81 4.81 -7.02
C PRO A 245 -19.21 3.40 -6.86
N TRP A 246 -18.58 3.12 -5.72
CA TRP A 246 -18.03 1.80 -5.41
C TRP A 246 -19.10 0.70 -5.40
N CYS A 247 -20.35 0.99 -5.05
CA CYS A 247 -21.39 -0.04 -5.01
C CYS A 247 -21.63 -0.68 -6.39
N ALA A 248 -21.54 0.11 -7.48
CA ALA A 248 -21.62 -0.41 -8.84
C ALA A 248 -20.41 -1.29 -9.17
N GLN A 249 -19.20 -0.81 -8.86
CA GLN A 249 -17.96 -1.57 -9.06
C GLN A 249 -17.94 -2.89 -8.28
N ALA A 250 -18.38 -2.88 -7.03
CA ALA A 250 -18.51 -4.09 -6.21
C ALA A 250 -19.53 -5.08 -6.81
N ALA A 251 -20.63 -4.56 -7.38
CA ALA A 251 -21.59 -5.40 -8.06
C ALA A 251 -21.00 -6.07 -9.31
N ASP A 252 -20.17 -5.35 -10.07
CA ASP A 252 -19.48 -5.88 -11.25
C ASP A 252 -18.41 -6.91 -10.88
N VAL A 253 -17.66 -6.70 -9.80
CA VAL A 253 -16.70 -7.67 -9.26
C VAL A 253 -17.40 -8.97 -8.87
N LEU A 254 -18.49 -8.89 -8.12
CA LEU A 254 -19.28 -10.06 -7.72
C LEU A 254 -19.94 -10.74 -8.92
N GLY A 255 -20.49 -9.96 -9.85
CA GLY A 255 -21.09 -10.47 -11.08
C GLY A 255 -20.09 -11.21 -11.95
N SER A 256 -18.86 -10.69 -12.06
CA SER A 256 -17.78 -11.32 -12.81
C SER A 256 -17.30 -12.63 -12.17
N ALA A 257 -17.21 -12.66 -10.84
CA ALA A 257 -16.73 -13.83 -10.11
C ALA A 257 -17.75 -14.98 -10.04
N PHE A 258 -19.04 -14.67 -9.90
CA PHE A 258 -20.07 -15.67 -9.61
C PHE A 258 -21.12 -15.82 -10.71
N GLY A 259 -21.20 -14.88 -11.67
CA GLY A 259 -22.16 -14.91 -12.75
C GLY A 259 -23.60 -15.13 -12.27
N ALA A 260 -24.34 -15.99 -12.98
CA ALA A 260 -25.73 -16.29 -12.64
C ALA A 260 -25.92 -17.05 -11.30
N ALA A 261 -24.84 -17.55 -10.68
CA ALA A 261 -24.93 -18.23 -9.39
C ALA A 261 -25.24 -17.26 -8.23
N LEU A 262 -24.98 -15.96 -8.42
CA LEU A 262 -25.25 -14.92 -7.42
C LEU A 262 -25.99 -13.74 -8.06
N SER A 263 -27.25 -13.53 -7.69
CA SER A 263 -27.98 -12.32 -8.07
C SER A 263 -27.49 -11.14 -7.24
N VAL A 264 -26.91 -10.13 -7.89
CA VAL A 264 -26.41 -8.91 -7.25
C VAL A 264 -27.31 -7.72 -7.60
N ARG A 265 -27.57 -6.84 -6.62
CA ARG A 265 -28.32 -5.59 -6.81
C ARG A 265 -27.69 -4.48 -5.98
N VAL A 266 -27.56 -3.30 -6.58
CA VAL A 266 -27.14 -2.08 -5.88
C VAL A 266 -28.38 -1.39 -5.32
N SER A 267 -28.32 -0.99 -4.04
CA SER A 267 -29.40 -0.20 -3.44
C SER A 267 -29.48 1.17 -4.11
N THR A 268 -30.69 1.57 -4.52
CA THR A 268 -30.95 2.91 -5.08
C THR A 268 -31.42 3.89 -3.99
N VAL A 269 -31.48 3.46 -2.74
CA VAL A 269 -31.86 4.33 -1.62
C VAL A 269 -30.70 5.28 -1.30
N ARG A 270 -30.95 6.59 -1.38
CA ARG A 270 -29.99 7.59 -0.90
C ARG A 270 -29.92 7.53 0.62
N THR A 271 -28.74 7.18 1.15
CA THR A 271 -28.48 7.10 2.59
C THR A 271 -27.61 8.24 3.11
N ASP A 272 -27.41 9.29 2.30
CA ASP A 272 -26.83 10.54 2.77
C ASP A 272 -27.68 11.12 3.93
N PRO A 273 -27.09 11.30 5.13
CA PRO A 273 -27.84 11.81 6.28
C PRO A 273 -28.26 13.28 6.11
N TRP A 274 -27.60 14.03 5.22
CA TRP A 274 -27.91 15.43 4.94
C TRP A 274 -29.00 15.54 3.89
N ASN A 275 -30.27 15.61 4.33
CA ASN A 275 -31.43 15.53 3.44
C ASN A 275 -32.31 16.81 3.39
N LEU A 276 -31.83 17.92 3.95
CA LEU A 276 -32.51 19.20 3.97
C LEU A 276 -31.61 20.27 3.34
N GLU A 277 -32.16 21.02 2.38
CA GLU A 277 -31.50 22.15 1.70
C GLU A 277 -32.42 23.36 1.66
N THR A 278 -31.84 24.56 1.73
CA THR A 278 -32.58 25.80 1.51
C THR A 278 -32.55 26.14 0.01
N ASP A 279 -33.70 26.06 -0.66
CA ASP A 279 -33.83 26.35 -2.08
C ASP A 279 -33.67 27.86 -2.34
N SER A 280 -32.43 28.34 -2.41
CA SER A 280 -32.08 29.73 -2.66
C SER A 280 -32.23 30.13 -4.15
N ARG A 281 -32.50 29.17 -5.05
CA ARG A 281 -32.67 29.42 -6.49
C ARG A 281 -34.10 29.79 -6.88
N ARG A 282 -35.12 29.54 -6.05
CA ARG A 282 -36.51 29.98 -6.29
C ARG A 282 -36.82 31.42 -5.87
N ASN A 283 -35.95 32.09 -5.12
CA ASN A 283 -36.19 33.44 -4.59
C ASN A 283 -35.56 34.58 -5.41
N ARG A 284 -35.21 34.34 -6.67
CA ARG A 284 -34.89 35.41 -7.64
C ARG A 284 -35.96 35.45 -8.73
N LEU A 285 -37.12 36.03 -8.40
CA LEU A 285 -38.11 36.55 -9.33
C LEU A 285 -38.11 38.07 -9.22
#